data_AF-A0A3M7IV71-F1
#
_entry.id   AF-A0A3M7IV71-F1
#
_cell.length_a   1.000
_cell.length_b   1.000
_cell.length_c   1.000
_cell.angle_alpha   90.00
_cell.angle_beta   90.00
_cell.angle_gamma   90.00
#
_symmetry.space_group_name_H-M   'P 1'
#
loop_
_entity.id
_entity.type
_entity.pdbx_description
1 polymer ?
#
loop_
_entity_poly.entity_id
_entity_poly.type
_entity_poly.pdbx_seq_one_letter_code
_entity_poly.pdbx_strand_id
1 'polypeptide(L)'
;MEPPRARVRYSILQWWTAAKTILETKLNDFLAAREPPKTFCPSEVARGLDRQQLLALGYDTWRDAMPSIRELAWERRTSGELEILQKGEVLDDSVTSLDDIKGPIRLRRKTIGAK
;
A
#
# COMPACT_ATOMS: atom_id res chain seq x y z
N MET A 1 -37.07 -8.47 26.23
CA MET A 1 -37.36 -7.50 25.16
C MET A 1 -36.05 -7.28 24.41
N GLU A 2 -35.83 -8.03 23.32
CA GLU A 2 -34.61 -7.95 22.51
C GLU A 2 -34.57 -6.65 21.68
N PRO A 3 -33.41 -6.00 21.53
CA PRO A 3 -33.29 -4.80 20.70
C PRO A 3 -33.14 -5.14 19.20
N PRO A 4 -33.53 -4.22 18.28
CA PRO A 4 -33.66 -4.49 16.85
C PRO A 4 -32.31 -4.57 16.09
N ARG A 5 -32.18 -5.60 15.23
CA ARG A 5 -31.05 -5.92 14.33
C ARG A 5 -30.92 -4.94 13.13
N ALA A 6 -30.57 -3.66 13.35
CA ALA A 6 -30.43 -2.73 12.22
C ALA A 6 -29.27 -1.71 12.31
N ARG A 7 -28.19 -1.99 13.05
CA ARG A 7 -27.06 -1.06 13.22
C ARG A 7 -25.68 -1.71 13.10
N VAL A 8 -25.45 -2.53 12.07
CA VAL A 8 -24.16 -3.21 11.88
C VAL A 8 -23.48 -2.89 10.54
N ARG A 9 -24.22 -2.46 9.51
CA ARG A 9 -23.64 -2.31 8.16
C ARG A 9 -22.80 -1.04 7.97
N TYR A 10 -23.21 0.10 8.54
CA TYR A 10 -22.52 1.39 8.35
C TYR A 10 -21.17 1.46 9.08
N SER A 11 -21.09 0.85 10.27
CA SER A 11 -19.85 0.80 11.06
C SER A 11 -18.76 0.01 10.34
N ILE A 12 -19.09 -1.13 9.73
CA ILE A 12 -18.09 -1.97 9.05
C ILE A 12 -17.47 -1.25 7.84
N LEU A 13 -18.28 -0.53 7.05
CA LEU A 13 -17.80 0.26 5.91
C LEU A 13 -16.90 1.44 6.33
N GLN A 14 -17.25 2.17 7.37
CA GLN A 14 -16.43 3.30 7.83
C GLN A 14 -15.07 2.86 8.37
N TRP A 15 -15.00 1.68 9.00
CA TRP A 15 -13.76 1.12 9.53
C TRP A 15 -12.82 0.62 8.43
N TRP A 16 -13.37 0.01 7.37
CA TRP A 16 -12.59 -0.43 6.21
C TRP A 16 -11.99 0.76 5.42
N THR A 17 -12.75 1.85 5.26
CA THR A 17 -12.23 3.07 4.63
C THR A 17 -11.12 3.70 5.47
N ALA A 18 -11.31 3.82 6.78
CA ALA A 18 -10.30 4.41 7.67
C ALA A 18 -8.99 3.59 7.70
N ALA A 19 -9.09 2.25 7.72
CA ALA A 19 -7.94 1.35 7.65
C ALA A 19 -7.18 1.53 6.31
N LYS A 20 -7.88 1.57 5.17
CA LYS A 20 -7.26 1.81 3.86
C LYS A 20 -6.51 3.16 3.82
N THR A 21 -7.08 4.20 4.42
CA THR A 21 -6.47 5.53 4.48
C THR A 21 -5.12 5.55 5.21
N ILE A 22 -4.90 4.70 6.22
CA ILE A 22 -3.60 4.65 6.93
C ILE A 22 -2.47 4.21 6.00
N LEU A 23 -2.66 3.13 5.25
CA LEU A 23 -1.66 2.62 4.32
C LEU A 23 -1.43 3.58 3.14
N GLU A 24 -2.51 4.17 2.62
CA GLU A 24 -2.44 5.18 1.55
C GLU A 24 -1.63 6.39 1.98
N THR A 25 -1.93 6.95 3.16
CA THR A 25 -1.21 8.10 3.72
C THR A 25 0.27 7.75 3.89
N LYS A 26 0.58 6.61 4.53
CA LYS A 26 1.96 6.21 4.77
C LYS A 26 2.73 5.98 3.47
N LEU A 27 2.12 5.34 2.47
CA LEU A 27 2.77 5.15 1.17
C LEU A 27 3.02 6.50 0.48
N ASN A 28 2.07 7.42 0.53
CA ASN A 28 2.19 8.76 -0.05
C ASN A 28 3.30 9.57 0.62
N ASP A 29 3.47 9.50 1.94
CA ASP A 29 4.58 10.14 2.65
C ASP A 29 5.94 9.67 2.10
N PHE A 30 6.07 8.35 1.88
CA PHE A 30 7.31 7.77 1.35
C PHE A 30 7.59 8.17 -0.10
N LEU A 31 6.53 8.28 -0.92
CA LEU A 31 6.59 8.75 -2.30
C LEU A 31 6.96 10.24 -2.38
N ALA A 32 6.37 11.08 -1.52
CA ALA A 32 6.62 12.51 -1.47
C ALA A 32 8.03 12.84 -0.98
N ALA A 33 8.57 12.05 -0.04
CA ALA A 33 9.90 12.26 0.52
C ALA A 33 11.06 11.90 -0.43
N ARG A 34 10.78 11.29 -1.59
CA ARG A 34 11.81 10.75 -2.50
C ARG A 34 11.57 11.19 -3.94
N GLU A 35 12.42 12.09 -4.40
CA GLU A 35 12.48 12.44 -5.82
C GLU A 35 13.03 11.26 -6.65
N PRO A 36 12.34 10.85 -7.73
CA PRO A 36 12.88 9.89 -8.69
C PRO A 36 14.26 10.34 -9.19
N PRO A 37 15.23 9.41 -9.40
CA PRO A 37 15.06 7.96 -9.49
C PRO A 37 15.17 7.23 -8.14
N LYS A 38 15.18 7.95 -6.99
CA LYS A 38 15.28 7.30 -5.69
C LYS A 38 14.11 6.35 -5.47
N THR A 39 14.42 5.18 -4.92
CA THR A 39 13.43 4.13 -4.64
C THR A 39 13.43 3.78 -3.15
N PHE A 40 12.39 3.10 -2.70
CA PHE A 40 12.29 2.48 -1.38
C PHE A 40 11.68 1.08 -1.50
N CYS A 41 11.76 0.27 -0.47
CA CYS A 41 11.09 -1.04 -0.44
C CYS A 41 9.78 -0.99 0.37
N PRO A 42 8.83 -1.92 0.14
CA PRO A 42 7.61 -2.03 0.94
C PRO A 42 7.91 -2.07 2.44
N SER A 43 8.94 -2.81 2.84
CA SER A 43 9.28 -3.00 4.26
C SER A 43 9.73 -1.73 4.98
N GLU A 44 10.14 -0.68 4.26
CA GLU A 44 10.38 0.64 4.85
C GLU A 44 9.05 1.31 5.22
N VAL A 45 8.05 1.24 4.34
CA VAL A 45 6.69 1.76 4.60
C VAL A 45 6.09 1.08 5.82
N ALA A 46 6.19 -0.25 5.89
CA ALA A 46 5.66 -1.03 7.00
C ALA A 46 6.31 -0.68 8.35
N ARG A 47 7.64 -0.54 8.37
CA ARG A 47 8.37 -0.11 9.58
C ARG A 47 8.08 1.33 9.97
N GLY A 48 7.59 2.15 9.04
CA GLY A 48 7.14 3.51 9.30
C GLY A 48 5.75 3.59 9.96
N LEU A 49 5.02 2.48 10.09
CA LEU A 49 3.77 2.42 10.84
C LEU A 49 4.06 2.35 12.34
N ASP A 50 3.42 3.22 13.11
CA ASP A 50 3.49 3.13 14.57
C ASP A 50 2.56 2.03 15.13
N ARG A 51 2.68 1.76 16.43
CA ARG A 51 1.90 0.70 17.09
C ARG A 51 0.39 0.93 17.00
N GLN A 52 -0.08 2.18 17.09
CA GLN A 52 -1.50 2.48 17.02
C GLN A 52 -2.03 2.26 15.60
N GLN A 53 -1.25 2.65 14.59
CA GLN A 53 -1.55 2.40 13.18
C GLN A 53 -1.62 0.89 12.88
N LEU A 54 -0.68 0.09 13.37
CA LEU A 54 -0.69 -1.36 13.19
C LEU A 54 -1.93 -1.99 13.84
N LEU A 55 -2.25 -1.64 15.09
CA LEU A 55 -3.43 -2.16 15.78
C LEU A 55 -4.73 -1.74 15.08
N ALA A 56 -4.82 -0.52 14.57
CA ALA A 56 -5.99 -0.04 13.81
C ALA A 56 -6.20 -0.81 12.49
N LEU A 57 -5.12 -1.34 11.92
CA LEU A 57 -5.14 -2.20 10.74
C LEU A 57 -5.39 -3.69 11.08
N GLY A 58 -5.42 -4.05 12.37
CA GLY A 58 -5.52 -5.44 12.82
C GLY A 58 -4.22 -6.22 12.70
N TYR A 59 -3.07 -5.54 12.75
CA TYR A 59 -1.74 -6.14 12.65
C TYR A 59 -1.01 -6.11 13.99
N ASP A 60 -0.38 -7.22 14.34
CA ASP A 60 0.45 -7.32 15.54
C ASP A 60 1.87 -6.77 15.30
N THR A 61 2.38 -6.97 14.09
CA THR A 61 3.72 -6.58 13.68
C THR A 61 3.72 -5.89 12.32
N TRP A 62 4.80 -5.14 12.03
CA TRP A 62 4.98 -4.53 10.70
C TRP A 62 5.02 -5.56 9.56
N ARG A 63 5.39 -6.82 9.84
CA ARG A 63 5.43 -7.87 8.81
C ARG A 63 4.04 -8.22 8.31
N ASP A 64 3.04 -8.14 9.18
CA ASP A 64 1.66 -8.46 8.84
C ASP A 64 1.05 -7.44 7.87
N ALA A 65 1.59 -6.21 7.84
CA ALA A 65 1.22 -5.18 6.87
C ALA A 65 1.79 -5.41 5.45
N MET A 66 2.71 -6.37 5.28
CA MET A 66 3.42 -6.52 4.00
C MET A 66 2.56 -6.92 2.81
N PRO A 67 1.64 -7.89 2.92
CA PRO A 67 0.72 -8.20 1.82
C PRO A 67 -0.06 -6.97 1.37
N SER A 68 -0.68 -6.25 2.31
CA SER A 68 -1.54 -5.11 1.99
C SER A 68 -0.78 -3.90 1.42
N ILE A 69 0.48 -3.69 1.82
CA ILE A 69 1.32 -2.65 1.18
C ILE A 69 1.69 -3.06 -0.25
N ARG A 70 1.93 -4.35 -0.53
CA ARG A 70 2.22 -4.83 -1.89
C ARG A 70 0.98 -4.73 -2.79
N GLU A 71 -0.19 -5.08 -2.27
CA GLU A 71 -1.48 -4.89 -2.94
C GLU A 71 -1.73 -3.43 -3.28
N LEU A 72 -1.60 -2.53 -2.30
CA LEU A 72 -1.77 -1.10 -2.53
C LEU A 72 -0.76 -0.55 -3.56
N ALA A 73 0.51 -0.97 -3.50
CA ALA A 73 1.50 -0.57 -4.50
C ALA A 73 1.13 -1.08 -5.90
N TRP A 74 0.56 -2.28 -6.00
CA TRP A 74 0.07 -2.84 -7.26
C TRP A 74 -1.13 -2.08 -7.82
N GLU A 75 -2.09 -1.69 -6.96
CA GLU A 75 -3.20 -0.81 -7.33
C GLU A 75 -2.68 0.52 -7.89
N ARG A 76 -1.75 1.17 -7.18
CA ARG A 76 -1.14 2.45 -7.59
C ARG A 76 -0.38 2.32 -8.91
N ARG A 77 0.33 1.21 -9.12
CA ARG A 77 0.98 0.89 -10.39
C ARG A 77 -0.04 0.79 -11.52
N THR A 78 -1.11 0.02 -11.31
CA THR A 78 -2.18 -0.20 -12.31
C THR A 78 -2.87 1.13 -12.67
N SER A 79 -3.04 2.03 -11.70
CA SER A 79 -3.55 3.38 -11.94
C SER A 79 -2.56 4.35 -12.61
N GLY A 80 -1.30 3.95 -12.78
CA GLY A 80 -0.25 4.78 -13.37
C GLY A 80 0.38 5.82 -12.43
N GLU A 81 0.14 5.75 -11.12
CA GLU A 81 0.68 6.70 -10.14
C GLU A 81 2.09 6.30 -9.62
N LEU A 82 2.41 5.01 -9.68
CA LEU A 82 3.60 4.41 -9.09
C LEU A 82 4.30 3.46 -10.05
N GLU A 83 5.61 3.34 -9.94
CA GLU A 83 6.39 2.31 -10.62
C GLU A 83 6.92 1.29 -9.61
N ILE A 84 6.81 0.01 -9.97
CA ILE A 84 7.42 -1.10 -9.23
C ILE A 84 8.64 -1.56 -10.01
N LEU A 85 9.76 -1.67 -9.33
CA LEU A 85 11.00 -2.18 -9.89
C LEU A 85 11.38 -3.50 -9.23
N GLN A 86 11.94 -4.41 -10.02
CA GLN A 86 12.53 -5.65 -9.54
C GLN A 86 13.88 -5.86 -10.22
N LYS A 87 14.90 -6.24 -9.46
CA LYS A 87 16.29 -6.39 -9.94
C LYS A 87 16.84 -5.13 -10.64
N GLY A 88 16.33 -3.95 -10.28
CA GLY A 88 16.75 -2.66 -10.85
C GLY A 88 15.94 -2.22 -12.08
N GLU A 89 15.07 -3.07 -12.62
CA GLU A 89 14.29 -2.79 -13.82
C GLU A 89 12.84 -2.46 -13.44
N VAL A 90 12.24 -1.49 -14.13
CA VAL A 90 10.81 -1.21 -14.00
C VAL A 90 10.06 -2.41 -14.57
N LEU A 91 9.17 -2.99 -13.79
CA LEU A 91 8.29 -4.04 -14.30
C LEU A 91 7.43 -3.43 -15.41
N ASP A 92 7.39 -4.04 -16.58
CA ASP A 92 6.60 -3.60 -17.72
C ASP A 92 5.19 -4.21 -17.72
N ASP A 93 4.41 -3.95 -18.76
CA ASP A 93 3.03 -4.39 -18.89
C ASP A 93 2.87 -5.91 -19.15
N SER A 94 3.98 -6.64 -19.38
CA SER A 94 3.95 -8.11 -19.48
C SER A 94 3.66 -8.78 -18.13
N VAL A 95 3.98 -8.11 -17.02
CA VAL A 95 3.61 -8.56 -15.67
C VAL A 95 2.20 -8.06 -15.37
N THR A 96 1.24 -8.98 -15.39
CA THR A 96 -0.20 -8.67 -15.28
C THR A 96 -0.81 -9.00 -13.91
N SER A 97 -0.07 -9.72 -13.04
CA SER A 97 -0.50 -10.01 -11.67
C SER A 97 0.59 -9.73 -10.63
N LEU A 98 0.17 -9.33 -9.43
CA LEU A 98 1.04 -9.24 -8.26
C LEU A 98 1.61 -10.61 -7.88
N ASP A 99 0.89 -11.69 -8.16
CA ASP A 99 1.32 -13.06 -7.84
C ASP A 99 2.57 -13.48 -8.63
N ASP A 100 2.82 -12.91 -9.80
CA ASP A 100 4.00 -13.20 -10.61
C ASP A 100 5.27 -12.58 -10.00
N ILE A 101 5.11 -11.63 -9.09
CA ILE A 101 6.21 -10.92 -8.45
C ILE A 101 6.68 -11.67 -7.20
N LYS A 102 7.82 -12.35 -7.31
CA LYS A 102 8.44 -13.05 -6.18
C LYS A 102 9.67 -12.31 -5.67
N GLY A 103 9.79 -12.22 -4.34
CA GLY A 103 10.97 -11.65 -3.69
C GLY A 103 10.97 -10.11 -3.60
N PRO A 104 12.16 -9.51 -3.38
CA PRO A 104 12.29 -8.08 -3.14
C PRO A 104 11.85 -7.24 -4.34
N ILE A 105 11.17 -6.13 -4.02
CA ILE A 105 10.78 -5.10 -4.97
C ILE A 105 11.15 -3.72 -4.42
N ARG A 106 11.23 -2.76 -5.34
CA ARG A 106 11.41 -1.34 -5.06
C ARG A 106 10.24 -0.56 -5.63
N LEU A 107 9.90 0.53 -4.99
CA LEU A 107 8.80 1.43 -5.33
C LEU A 107 9.37 2.82 -5.58
N ARG A 108 8.79 3.55 -6.54
CA ARG A 108 9.02 4.99 -6.73
C ARG A 108 7.80 5.66 -7.33
N ARG A 109 7.68 6.97 -7.14
CA ARG A 109 6.67 7.79 -7.81
C ARG A 109 6.91 7.72 -9.32
N LYS A 110 5.85 7.49 -10.10
CA LYS A 110 5.97 7.61 -11.55
C LYS A 110 6.23 9.09 -11.87
N THR A 111 7.35 9.40 -12.50
CA THR A 111 7.53 10.73 -13.08
C THR A 111 6.53 10.85 -14.21
N ILE A 112 5.58 11.77 -14.12
CA ILE A 112 4.80 12.18 -15.29
C ILE A 112 5.84 12.79 -16.23
N GLY A 113 6.33 12.01 -17.17
CA GLY A 113 7.09 12.55 -18.28
C GLY A 113 6.16 13.57 -18.93
N ALA A 114 6.55 14.84 -18.89
CA ALA A 114 6.05 15.83 -19.83
C ALA A 114 6.15 15.17 -21.21
N LYS A 115 5.00 14.86 -21.80
CA LYS A 115 4.93 14.42 -23.17
C LYS A 115 5.22 15.61 -24.07
#